data_AF-A0A7Y3N7B8-F1
#
_entry.id   AF-A0A7Y3N7B8-F1
#
_cell.length_a   1.000
_cell.length_b   1.000
_cell.length_c   1.000
_cell.angle_alpha   90.00
_cell.angle_beta   90.00
_cell.angle_gamma   90.00
#
_symmetry.space_group_name_H-M   'P 1'
#
loop_
_entity.id
_entity.type
_entity.pdbx_description
1 polymer ?
#
loop_
_entity_poly.entity_id
_entity_poly.type
_entity_poly.pdbx_seq_one_letter_code
_entity_poly.pdbx_strand_id
1 'polypeptide(L)'
;MSLTMSNFTTISHFVGTRDSLRPMERVDNVRQAAQEFRRDMLARPQVRFYKSFELVRVPYPSKYAYLNAFGLPTPFVHLCNRLFVIQFNSPQGLKTLLVSPSDWEHQRATPFFAQLDASAGRFAPVMEKAIFKKTSTVLQCLAQIGLRPDDVDYLTYDHLHTQNLTRWLGGAGQRAIFPNAKLLVMREEWESTMSLIPWQNQWYCPGGLESIPQDRVVLLDDSVFLGDGSVALMRTKGHTEGNHSIVAHTEQGLLVTSENGVSLDAYEPKYSKIAGLADFARRTGSEIVINGNTLEYGVDQYISMVQEKCVAGPNPLDERWSNMAPSSESDGHWLLPGTTPTFRVGNLEFGHFQTHSARS
;
A
#
# COMPACT_ATOMS: atom_id res chain seq x y z
N MET A 1 2.52 24.46 -29.75
CA MET A 1 1.97 23.11 -29.51
C MET A 1 3.04 22.30 -28.78
N SER A 2 3.03 22.31 -27.45
CA SER A 2 3.91 21.47 -26.63
C SER A 2 3.08 20.29 -26.14
N LEU A 3 3.02 19.22 -26.95
CA LEU A 3 2.50 17.93 -26.49
C LEU A 3 3.56 17.37 -25.53
N THR A 4 3.39 17.62 -24.24
CA THR A 4 4.24 17.11 -23.18
C THR A 4 4.31 15.59 -23.25
N MET A 5 5.46 15.05 -23.64
CA MET A 5 5.86 13.65 -23.48
C MET A 5 6.06 13.29 -22.00
N SER A 6 5.13 13.67 -21.13
CA SER A 6 5.18 13.31 -19.72
C SER A 6 4.61 11.91 -19.54
N ASN A 7 5.36 11.02 -18.88
CA ASN A 7 4.83 9.72 -18.44
C ASN A 7 3.76 9.85 -17.35
N PHE A 8 3.56 11.05 -16.81
CA PHE A 8 2.66 11.35 -15.70
C PHE A 8 1.69 12.46 -16.08
N THR A 9 0.40 12.25 -15.81
CA THR A 9 -0.63 13.28 -16.00
C THR A 9 -1.31 13.54 -14.67
N THR A 10 -1.28 14.80 -14.21
CA THR A 10 -1.92 15.20 -12.95
C THR A 10 -3.42 14.94 -12.95
N ILE A 11 -3.94 14.49 -11.81
CA ILE A 11 -5.36 14.21 -11.54
C ILE A 11 -5.90 15.35 -10.69
N SER A 12 -6.88 16.10 -11.21
CA SER A 12 -7.48 17.24 -10.53
C SER A 12 -8.78 16.92 -9.78
N HIS A 13 -9.32 15.70 -9.90
CA HIS A 13 -10.62 15.30 -9.34
C HIS A 13 -10.76 15.60 -7.84
N PHE A 14 -9.67 15.48 -7.08
CA PHE A 14 -9.70 15.61 -5.62
C PHE A 14 -9.30 17.00 -5.10
N VAL A 15 -8.97 17.95 -5.98
CA VAL A 15 -8.56 19.30 -5.59
C VAL A 15 -9.72 20.01 -4.86
N GLY A 16 -9.43 20.60 -3.70
CA GLY A 16 -10.39 21.34 -2.89
C GLY A 16 -11.45 20.49 -2.16
N THR A 17 -11.49 19.18 -2.38
CA THR A 17 -12.49 18.29 -1.74
C THR A 17 -12.38 18.27 -0.21
N ARG A 18 -11.22 18.63 0.34
CA ARG A 18 -10.92 18.62 1.78
C ARG A 18 -10.93 20.01 2.43
N ASP A 19 -11.34 21.06 1.71
CA ASP A 19 -11.24 22.45 2.19
C ASP A 19 -12.35 22.84 3.17
N SER A 20 -13.45 22.08 3.23
CA SER A 20 -14.54 22.38 4.17
C SER A 20 -14.09 22.21 5.63
N LEU A 21 -14.49 23.16 6.47
CA LEU A 21 -14.29 23.10 7.92
C LEU A 21 -15.12 21.98 8.57
N ARG A 22 -16.15 21.46 7.90
CA ARG A 22 -17.05 20.42 8.42
C ARG A 22 -16.56 19.04 7.96
N PRO A 23 -16.22 18.11 8.88
CA PRO A 23 -15.70 16.78 8.53
C PRO A 23 -16.58 15.99 7.55
N MET A 24 -17.89 15.94 7.77
CA MET A 24 -18.78 15.18 6.90
C MET A 24 -18.93 15.78 5.50
N GLU A 25 -18.87 17.11 5.36
CA GLU A 25 -18.85 17.72 4.03
C GLU A 25 -17.58 17.33 3.25
N ARG A 26 -16.42 17.19 3.93
CA ARG A 26 -15.20 16.66 3.31
C ARG A 26 -15.38 15.21 2.85
N VAL A 27 -16.03 14.38 3.67
CA VAL A 27 -16.35 12.99 3.30
C VAL A 27 -17.26 12.95 2.06
N ASP A 28 -18.31 13.76 2.04
CA ASP A 28 -19.27 13.78 0.93
C ASP A 28 -18.66 14.33 -0.36
N ASN A 29 -17.87 15.41 -0.28
CA ASN A 29 -17.14 15.97 -1.42
C ASN A 29 -16.16 14.97 -2.03
N VAL A 30 -15.38 14.28 -1.18
CA VAL A 30 -14.43 13.25 -1.61
C VAL A 30 -15.16 12.05 -2.22
N ARG A 31 -16.29 11.64 -1.66
CA ARG A 31 -17.13 10.56 -2.21
C ARG A 31 -17.63 10.89 -3.61
N GLN A 32 -18.12 12.11 -3.82
CA GLN A 32 -18.57 12.55 -5.15
C GLN A 32 -17.40 12.58 -6.15
N ALA A 33 -16.27 13.19 -5.78
CA ALA A 33 -15.07 13.22 -6.61
C ALA A 33 -14.55 11.82 -6.94
N ALA A 34 -14.60 10.89 -5.99
CA ALA A 34 -14.20 9.50 -6.19
C ALA A 34 -15.07 8.78 -7.23
N GLN A 35 -16.38 9.05 -7.29
CA GLN A 35 -17.27 8.49 -8.31
C GLN A 35 -16.94 9.00 -9.71
N GLU A 36 -16.63 10.30 -9.83
CA GLU A 36 -16.22 10.91 -11.10
C GLU A 36 -14.86 10.36 -11.55
N PHE A 37 -13.87 10.33 -10.65
CA PHE A 37 -12.57 9.72 -10.91
C PHE A 37 -12.71 8.26 -11.36
N ARG A 38 -13.54 7.47 -10.66
CA ARG A 38 -13.79 6.07 -10.98
C ARG A 38 -14.34 5.90 -12.38
N ARG A 39 -15.36 6.68 -12.75
CA ARG A 39 -15.96 6.64 -14.09
C ARG A 39 -14.91 6.96 -15.16
N ASP A 40 -14.11 7.99 -14.93
CA ASP A 40 -13.09 8.44 -15.88
C ASP A 40 -11.96 7.41 -16.02
N MET A 41 -11.54 6.77 -14.93
CA MET A 41 -10.51 5.73 -14.97
C MET A 41 -11.00 4.42 -15.60
N LEU A 42 -12.25 4.02 -15.37
CA LEU A 42 -12.86 2.86 -16.03
C LEU A 42 -13.00 3.04 -17.55
N ALA A 43 -13.02 4.28 -18.05
CA ALA A 43 -13.01 4.57 -19.49
C ALA A 43 -11.60 4.48 -20.12
N ARG A 44 -10.55 4.30 -19.31
CA ARG A 44 -9.16 4.14 -19.76
C ARG A 44 -8.83 2.67 -20.02
N PRO A 45 -7.71 2.37 -20.70
CA PRO A 45 -7.28 0.99 -20.90
C PRO A 45 -7.11 0.23 -19.58
N GLN A 46 -7.19 -1.10 -19.66
CA GLN A 46 -6.76 -1.98 -18.58
C GLN A 46 -5.24 -2.16 -18.61
N VAL A 47 -4.67 -2.50 -17.46
CA VAL A 47 -3.26 -2.86 -17.34
C VAL A 47 -2.94 -4.08 -18.22
N ARG A 48 -1.71 -4.14 -18.72
CA ARG A 48 -1.23 -5.30 -19.51
C ARG A 48 -1.03 -6.54 -18.66
N PHE A 49 -0.58 -6.31 -17.43
CA PHE A 49 -0.33 -7.36 -16.45
C PHE A 49 -0.48 -6.78 -15.04
N TYR A 50 -1.05 -7.57 -14.14
CA TYR A 50 -1.09 -7.30 -12.71
C TYR A 50 -0.94 -8.62 -11.97
N LYS A 51 0.01 -8.70 -11.04
CA LYS A 51 0.14 -9.89 -10.18
C LYS A 51 0.59 -9.53 -8.78
N SER A 52 -0.03 -10.13 -7.77
CA SER A 52 0.39 -10.01 -6.38
C SER A 52 1.10 -11.27 -5.89
N PHE A 53 2.13 -11.09 -5.06
CA PHE A 53 2.93 -12.15 -4.46
C PHE A 53 2.99 -11.97 -2.95
N GLU A 54 2.84 -13.06 -2.20
CA GLU A 54 3.08 -13.06 -0.76
C GLU A 54 4.60 -13.05 -0.50
N LEU A 55 5.08 -12.03 0.23
CA LEU A 55 6.48 -11.93 0.62
C LEU A 55 6.71 -12.56 2.00
N VAL A 56 6.01 -12.03 2.99
CA VAL A 56 6.19 -12.41 4.39
C VAL A 56 4.90 -12.21 5.17
N ARG A 57 4.71 -13.02 6.21
CA ARG A 57 3.70 -12.77 7.23
C ARG A 57 4.36 -12.41 8.54
N VAL A 58 3.85 -11.35 9.16
CA VAL A 58 4.43 -10.76 10.38
C VAL A 58 3.33 -10.54 11.43
N PRO A 59 3.66 -10.62 12.73
CA PRO A 59 2.74 -10.18 13.77
C PRO A 59 2.59 -8.68 13.73
N TYR A 60 1.37 -8.21 13.93
CA TYR A 60 1.05 -6.80 14.01
C TYR A 60 0.04 -6.54 15.13
N PRO A 61 0.23 -5.53 15.99
CA PRO A 61 -0.66 -5.33 17.14
C PRO A 61 -2.11 -5.13 16.72
N SER A 62 -3.02 -5.94 17.28
CA SER A 62 -4.45 -5.88 16.96
C SER A 62 -5.07 -4.51 17.26
N LYS A 63 -4.58 -3.86 18.32
CA LYS A 63 -4.94 -2.48 18.69
C LYS A 63 -4.59 -1.44 17.61
N TYR A 64 -3.59 -1.72 16.77
CA TYR A 64 -3.24 -0.85 15.64
C TYR A 64 -4.04 -1.25 14.40
N ALA A 65 -4.14 -2.56 14.09
CA ALA A 65 -4.89 -3.08 12.95
C ALA A 65 -6.35 -2.57 12.90
N TYR A 66 -7.01 -2.53 14.05
CA TYR A 66 -8.44 -2.23 14.16
C TYR A 66 -8.69 -1.22 15.29
N LEU A 67 -8.07 -0.05 15.18
CA LEU A 67 -8.08 1.00 16.21
C LEU A 67 -9.46 1.16 16.86
N ASN A 68 -9.52 1.02 18.19
CA ASN A 68 -10.72 1.12 19.03
C ASN A 68 -11.86 0.10 18.73
N ALA A 69 -11.76 -0.68 17.66
CA ALA A 69 -12.82 -1.55 17.20
C ALA A 69 -12.62 -3.03 17.59
N PHE A 70 -11.39 -3.48 17.82
CA PHE A 70 -11.13 -4.86 18.20
C PHE A 70 -11.64 -5.20 19.61
N GLY A 71 -12.44 -6.25 19.72
CA GLY A 71 -13.20 -6.58 20.93
C GLY A 71 -12.57 -7.62 21.86
N LEU A 72 -11.42 -8.19 21.53
CA LEU A 72 -10.77 -9.25 22.32
C LEU A 72 -9.39 -8.83 22.83
N PRO A 73 -8.89 -9.43 23.91
CA PRO A 73 -7.54 -9.20 24.42
C PRO A 73 -6.45 -9.94 23.59
N THR A 74 -6.75 -10.39 22.36
CA THR A 74 -5.77 -11.00 21.46
C THR A 74 -4.76 -9.91 21.02
N PRO A 75 -3.46 -10.01 21.33
CA PRO A 75 -2.52 -8.90 21.20
C PRO A 75 -2.08 -8.62 19.76
N PHE A 76 -2.15 -9.61 18.87
CA PHE A 76 -1.67 -9.52 17.49
C PHE A 76 -2.70 -10.03 16.49
N VAL A 77 -2.60 -9.52 15.27
CA VAL A 77 -3.09 -10.11 14.01
C VAL A 77 -1.87 -10.52 13.19
N HIS A 78 -2.01 -11.40 12.19
CA HIS A 78 -0.96 -11.56 11.18
C HIS A 78 -1.23 -10.60 10.03
N LEU A 79 -0.23 -9.85 9.59
CA LEU A 79 -0.26 -9.16 8.30
C LEU A 79 0.49 -9.98 7.27
N CYS A 80 -0.02 -10.00 6.05
CA CYS A 80 0.57 -10.59 4.87
C CYS A 80 1.04 -9.48 3.95
N ASN A 81 2.35 -9.18 3.97
CA ASN A 81 2.93 -8.14 3.14
C ASN A 81 3.13 -8.67 1.72
N ARG A 82 2.74 -7.87 0.74
CA ARG A 82 2.70 -8.27 -0.66
C ARG A 82 3.53 -7.37 -1.56
N LEU A 83 4.12 -8.01 -2.57
CA LEU A 83 4.63 -7.33 -3.76
C LEU A 83 3.54 -7.34 -4.83
N PHE A 84 3.38 -6.24 -5.57
CA PHE A 84 2.60 -6.22 -6.80
C PHE A 84 3.48 -5.85 -7.99
N VAL A 85 3.32 -6.57 -9.10
CA VAL A 85 3.99 -6.29 -10.37
C VAL A 85 2.92 -5.84 -11.36
N ILE A 86 3.05 -4.62 -11.88
CA ILE A 86 2.07 -4.02 -12.79
C ILE A 86 2.78 -3.61 -14.08
N GLN A 87 2.25 -4.02 -15.23
CA GLN A 87 2.70 -3.54 -16.54
C GLN A 87 1.62 -2.71 -17.23
N PHE A 88 2.01 -1.56 -17.77
CA PHE A 88 1.12 -0.63 -18.47
C PHE A 88 1.85 0.00 -19.66
N ASN A 89 1.10 0.51 -20.64
CA ASN A 89 1.72 1.19 -21.77
C ASN A 89 1.97 2.65 -21.43
N SER A 90 3.02 3.22 -22.03
CA SER A 90 3.31 4.65 -22.00
C SER A 90 3.68 5.13 -23.40
N PRO A 91 3.77 6.45 -23.64
CA PRO A 91 4.32 7.00 -24.87
C PRO A 91 5.76 6.50 -25.18
N GLN A 92 6.47 6.00 -24.17
CA GLN A 92 7.83 5.47 -24.27
C GLN A 92 7.88 3.93 -24.35
N GLY A 93 6.73 3.28 -24.58
CA GLY A 93 6.61 1.81 -24.61
C GLY A 93 6.11 1.22 -23.30
N LEU A 94 6.25 -0.10 -23.16
CA LEU A 94 5.84 -0.86 -21.99
C LEU A 94 6.62 -0.40 -20.75
N LYS A 95 5.94 -0.18 -19.63
CA LYS A 95 6.54 0.14 -18.33
C LYS A 95 6.20 -0.93 -17.31
N THR A 96 7.15 -1.22 -16.42
CA THR A 96 6.97 -2.14 -15.28
C THR A 96 7.13 -1.39 -13.96
N LEU A 97 6.06 -1.41 -13.15
CA LEU A 97 6.00 -0.85 -11.81
C LEU A 97 5.99 -1.98 -10.78
N LEU A 98 6.87 -1.89 -9.79
CA LEU A 98 6.78 -2.67 -8.56
C LEU A 98 6.12 -1.84 -7.48
N VAL A 99 5.02 -2.35 -6.92
CA VAL A 99 4.34 -1.77 -5.76
C VAL A 99 4.69 -2.58 -4.52
N SER A 100 5.12 -1.89 -3.48
CA SER A 100 5.54 -2.48 -2.20
C SER A 100 6.60 -3.60 -2.34
N PRO A 101 7.73 -3.39 -3.05
CA PRO A 101 8.84 -4.34 -3.03
C PRO A 101 9.57 -4.27 -1.67
N SER A 102 8.95 -4.78 -0.61
CA SER A 102 9.48 -4.70 0.75
C SER A 102 10.69 -5.63 0.92
N ASP A 103 11.83 -5.06 1.31
CA ASP A 103 13.03 -5.81 1.65
C ASP A 103 12.94 -6.36 3.08
N TRP A 104 12.05 -7.34 3.28
CA TRP A 104 11.82 -7.89 4.62
C TRP A 104 13.07 -8.56 5.23
N GLU A 105 14.07 -8.88 4.41
CA GLU A 105 15.37 -9.40 4.82
C GLU A 105 16.19 -8.32 5.56
N HIS A 106 15.99 -7.03 5.22
CA HIS A 106 16.78 -5.89 5.72
C HIS A 106 15.96 -4.82 6.44
N GLN A 107 14.70 -5.11 6.79
CA GLN A 107 13.83 -4.18 7.56
C GLN A 107 13.83 -4.41 9.08
N ARG A 108 14.52 -5.45 9.59
CA ARG A 108 14.52 -5.78 11.04
C ARG A 108 15.14 -4.72 11.93
N ALA A 109 15.96 -3.84 11.36
CA ALA A 109 16.52 -2.69 12.08
C ALA A 109 15.46 -1.64 12.43
N THR A 110 14.25 -1.72 11.87
CA THR A 110 13.12 -0.86 12.26
C THR A 110 12.85 -1.03 13.77
N PRO A 111 12.74 0.07 14.56
CA PRO A 111 12.66 -0.05 16.02
C PRO A 111 11.53 -0.92 16.53
N PHE A 112 10.36 -0.93 15.86
CA PHE A 112 9.26 -1.84 16.19
C PHE A 112 9.70 -3.32 16.20
N PHE A 113 10.36 -3.79 15.13
CA PHE A 113 10.82 -5.18 15.05
C PHE A 113 11.98 -5.43 16.02
N ALA A 114 12.92 -4.49 16.15
CA ALA A 114 14.04 -4.61 17.08
C ALA A 114 13.56 -4.74 18.55
N GLN A 115 12.53 -3.97 18.93
CA GLN A 115 11.92 -4.05 20.26
C GLN A 115 11.13 -5.35 20.44
N LEU A 116 10.41 -5.81 19.42
CA LEU A 116 9.71 -7.09 19.46
C LEU A 116 10.70 -8.24 19.69
N ASP A 117 11.80 -8.28 18.94
CA ASP A 117 12.87 -9.27 19.08
C ASP A 117 13.51 -9.19 20.49
N ALA A 118 13.79 -7.98 20.99
CA ALA A 118 14.33 -7.78 22.33
C ALA A 118 13.37 -8.25 23.44
N SER A 119 12.06 -7.98 23.30
CA SER A 119 11.05 -8.38 24.29
C SER A 119 10.83 -9.91 24.33
N ALA A 120 11.02 -10.61 23.21
CA ALA A 120 10.93 -12.06 23.14
C ALA A 120 12.14 -12.78 23.79
N GLY A 121 13.26 -12.07 24.01
CA GLY A 121 14.44 -12.56 24.71
C GLY A 121 14.95 -13.90 24.16
N ARG A 122 15.29 -14.85 25.05
CA ARG A 122 15.78 -16.19 24.67
C ARG A 122 14.76 -17.04 23.87
N PHE A 123 13.49 -16.65 23.84
CA PHE A 123 12.44 -17.34 23.08
C PHE A 123 12.25 -16.77 21.67
N ALA A 124 12.96 -15.69 21.32
CA ALA A 124 12.87 -15.03 20.01
C ALA A 124 12.98 -16.01 18.82
N PRO A 125 13.92 -16.98 18.77
CA PRO A 125 14.02 -17.87 17.60
C PRO A 125 12.81 -18.81 17.42
N VAL A 126 12.15 -19.19 18.52
CA VAL A 126 10.99 -20.08 18.53
C VAL A 126 9.72 -19.29 18.22
N MET A 127 9.56 -18.12 18.85
CA MET A 127 8.47 -17.19 18.52
C MET A 127 8.57 -16.70 17.07
N GLU A 128 9.78 -16.44 16.58
CA GLU A 128 10.01 -16.06 15.19
C GLU A 128 9.47 -17.14 14.24
N LYS A 129 9.87 -18.40 14.42
CA LYS A 129 9.39 -19.49 13.56
C LYS A 129 7.89 -19.75 13.67
N ALA A 130 7.29 -19.48 14.83
CA ALA A 130 5.88 -19.70 15.07
C ALA A 130 4.98 -18.56 14.55
N ILE A 131 5.52 -17.34 14.43
CA ILE A 131 4.73 -16.13 14.18
C ILE A 131 5.09 -15.48 12.83
N PHE A 132 6.37 -15.57 12.41
CA PHE A 132 6.80 -15.09 11.10
C PHE A 132 6.77 -16.22 10.08
N LYS A 133 6.10 -15.98 8.95
CA LYS A 133 6.15 -16.87 7.79
C LYS A 133 6.92 -16.17 6.67
N LYS A 134 8.17 -16.55 6.47
CA LYS A 134 9.01 -16.08 5.35
C LYS A 134 8.63 -16.88 4.10
N THR A 135 7.95 -16.25 3.15
CA THR A 135 7.37 -16.95 1.99
C THR A 135 8.22 -16.80 0.74
N SER A 136 8.59 -15.57 0.37
CA SER A 136 9.44 -15.30 -0.80
C SER A 136 10.13 -13.93 -0.69
N THR A 137 11.30 -13.80 -1.30
CA THR A 137 11.95 -12.50 -1.50
C THR A 137 11.43 -11.83 -2.78
N VAL A 138 11.58 -10.51 -2.88
CA VAL A 138 11.22 -9.76 -4.10
C VAL A 138 11.87 -10.40 -5.33
N LEU A 139 13.17 -10.68 -5.28
CA LEU A 139 13.90 -11.29 -6.40
C LEU A 139 13.41 -12.69 -6.77
N GLN A 140 13.02 -13.50 -5.78
CA GLN A 140 12.39 -14.80 -6.05
C GLN A 140 11.06 -14.64 -6.78
N CYS A 141 10.23 -13.67 -6.38
CA CYS A 141 8.96 -13.37 -7.06
C CYS A 141 9.18 -12.88 -8.50
N LEU A 142 10.16 -12.00 -8.74
CA LEU A 142 10.48 -11.54 -10.10
C LEU A 142 10.96 -12.70 -10.98
N ALA A 143 11.81 -13.59 -10.44
CA ALA A 143 12.30 -14.77 -11.14
C ALA A 143 11.17 -15.74 -11.52
N GLN A 144 10.12 -15.90 -10.69
CA GLN A 144 8.96 -16.74 -11.00
C GLN A 144 8.20 -16.32 -12.26
N ILE A 145 8.27 -15.05 -12.64
CA ILE A 145 7.64 -14.51 -13.86
C ILE A 145 8.66 -14.16 -14.96
N GLY A 146 9.95 -14.45 -14.74
CA GLY A 146 11.01 -14.13 -15.69
C GLY A 146 11.31 -12.62 -15.84
N LEU A 147 10.95 -11.80 -14.85
CA LEU A 147 11.25 -10.36 -14.85
C LEU A 147 12.67 -10.12 -14.33
N ARG A 148 13.53 -9.49 -15.14
CA ARG A 148 14.88 -9.12 -14.71
C ARG A 148 14.84 -7.80 -13.90
N PRO A 149 15.71 -7.62 -12.90
CA PRO A 149 15.80 -6.35 -12.17
C PRO A 149 16.03 -5.12 -13.07
N ASP A 150 16.78 -5.27 -14.16
CA ASP A 150 17.08 -4.19 -15.12
C ASP A 150 15.84 -3.75 -15.93
N ASP A 151 14.80 -4.59 -15.98
CA ASP A 151 13.57 -4.32 -16.72
C ASP A 151 12.52 -3.57 -15.87
N VAL A 152 12.83 -3.30 -14.60
CA VAL A 152 11.96 -2.52 -13.71
C VAL A 152 12.15 -1.03 -13.97
N ASP A 153 11.07 -0.32 -14.30
CA ASP A 153 11.08 1.12 -14.56
C ASP A 153 10.80 1.94 -13.32
N TYR A 154 9.88 1.47 -12.49
CA TYR A 154 9.39 2.23 -11.34
C TYR A 154 9.24 1.36 -10.11
N LEU A 155 9.54 1.94 -8.96
CA LEU A 155 9.16 1.45 -7.65
C LEU A 155 8.17 2.42 -7.04
N THR A 156 7.20 1.93 -6.28
CA THR A 156 6.36 2.76 -5.43
C THR A 156 5.93 1.98 -4.20
N TYR A 157 5.58 2.71 -3.16
CA TYR A 157 4.99 2.20 -1.93
C TYR A 157 3.81 3.09 -1.62
N ASP A 158 2.78 2.56 -0.98
CA ASP A 158 1.73 3.44 -0.46
C ASP A 158 2.29 4.43 0.57
N HIS A 159 3.27 4.01 1.36
CA HIS A 159 4.06 4.80 2.31
C HIS A 159 5.38 4.07 2.65
N LEU A 160 6.29 4.72 3.39
CA LEU A 160 7.66 4.23 3.61
C LEU A 160 7.89 3.55 4.98
N HIS A 161 6.83 3.20 5.73
CA HIS A 161 7.03 2.42 6.96
C HIS A 161 7.77 1.12 6.68
N THR A 162 8.78 0.86 7.50
CA THR A 162 9.65 -0.32 7.52
C THR A 162 10.51 -0.48 6.26
N GLN A 163 10.42 0.45 5.29
CA GLN A 163 11.11 0.29 4.02
C GLN A 163 12.58 0.68 4.12
N ASN A 164 13.45 -0.18 3.58
CA ASN A 164 14.85 0.13 3.33
C ASN A 164 15.09 0.12 1.82
N LEU A 165 15.30 1.31 1.25
CA LEU A 165 15.41 1.52 -0.19
C LEU A 165 16.86 1.54 -0.68
N THR A 166 17.84 1.59 0.23
CA THR A 166 19.27 1.68 -0.12
C THR A 166 19.73 0.56 -1.05
N ARG A 167 19.30 -0.68 -0.80
CA ARG A 167 19.61 -1.85 -1.63
C ARG A 167 18.95 -1.79 -3.01
N TRP A 168 17.74 -1.25 -3.09
CA TRP A 168 16.96 -1.16 -4.33
C TRP A 168 17.49 -0.09 -5.28
N LEU A 169 17.80 1.09 -4.75
CA LEU A 169 18.09 2.29 -5.55
C LEU A 169 19.57 2.70 -5.52
N GLY A 170 20.41 2.03 -4.72
CA GLY A 170 21.84 2.27 -4.64
C GLY A 170 22.21 3.40 -3.69
N GLY A 171 21.90 3.25 -2.41
CA GLY A 171 22.29 4.14 -1.31
C GLY A 171 23.39 3.54 -0.42
N ALA A 172 23.92 4.33 0.50
CA ALA A 172 24.94 3.92 1.48
C ALA A 172 26.15 3.15 0.88
N GLY A 173 26.60 3.54 -0.32
CA GLY A 173 27.72 2.89 -1.02
C GLY A 173 27.40 1.55 -1.69
N GLN A 174 26.14 1.12 -1.69
CA GLN A 174 25.69 -0.11 -2.35
C GLN A 174 25.37 0.11 -3.83
N ARG A 175 25.58 -0.91 -4.65
CA ARG A 175 25.10 -0.92 -6.04
C ARG A 175 23.59 -1.19 -6.05
N ALA A 176 22.84 -0.38 -6.79
CA ALA A 176 21.40 -0.57 -6.98
C ALA A 176 21.08 -1.94 -7.60
N ILE A 177 20.17 -2.70 -6.99
CA ILE A 177 19.62 -3.94 -7.57
C ILE A 177 18.71 -3.64 -8.76
N PHE A 178 17.99 -2.51 -8.75
CA PHE A 178 17.16 -2.06 -9.86
C PHE A 178 17.83 -0.87 -10.57
N PRO A 179 18.84 -1.11 -11.43
CA PRO A 179 19.69 -0.06 -11.95
C PRO A 179 18.99 0.92 -12.90
N ASN A 180 17.78 0.62 -13.37
CA ASN A 180 16.99 1.53 -14.21
C ASN A 180 15.77 2.12 -13.49
N ALA A 181 15.41 1.60 -12.32
CA ALA A 181 14.19 2.00 -11.65
C ALA A 181 14.31 3.39 -11.01
N LYS A 182 13.19 4.12 -11.01
CA LYS A 182 12.98 5.32 -10.21
C LYS A 182 11.89 5.10 -9.18
N LEU A 183 12.07 5.66 -7.99
CA LEU A 183 11.04 5.71 -6.96
C LEU A 183 10.01 6.79 -7.30
N LEU A 184 8.73 6.42 -7.34
CA LEU A 184 7.60 7.33 -7.38
C LEU A 184 7.03 7.45 -5.97
N VAL A 185 7.10 8.65 -5.39
CA VAL A 185 6.71 8.90 -3.99
C VAL A 185 6.15 10.31 -3.83
N MET A 186 5.16 10.48 -2.96
CA MET A 186 4.67 11.82 -2.61
C MET A 186 5.77 12.61 -1.92
N ARG A 187 5.86 13.91 -2.21
CA ARG A 187 6.88 14.79 -1.64
C ARG A 187 6.81 14.77 -0.11
N GLU A 188 5.62 14.83 0.48
CA GLU A 188 5.44 14.84 1.93
C GLU A 188 5.95 13.55 2.58
N GLU A 189 5.80 12.39 1.94
CA GLU A 189 6.33 11.13 2.45
C GLU A 189 7.86 11.18 2.47
N TRP A 190 8.47 11.62 1.37
CA TRP A 190 9.93 11.74 1.27
C TRP A 190 10.50 12.74 2.28
N GLU A 191 9.96 13.95 2.35
CA GLU A 191 10.48 15.00 3.23
C GLU A 191 10.26 14.67 4.71
N SER A 192 9.11 14.13 5.10
CA SER A 192 8.82 13.78 6.50
C SER A 192 9.80 12.75 7.05
N THR A 193 10.20 11.76 6.24
CA THR A 193 11.18 10.74 6.64
C THR A 193 12.55 11.30 7.02
N MET A 194 12.89 12.53 6.56
CA MET A 194 14.16 13.19 6.87
C MET A 194 14.19 13.77 8.28
N SER A 195 13.04 13.95 8.95
CA SER A 195 12.95 14.58 10.27
C SER A 195 11.78 14.05 11.11
N LEU A 196 11.72 12.73 11.26
CA LEU A 196 10.67 12.03 12.00
C LEU A 196 10.70 12.34 13.51
N ILE A 197 9.51 12.53 14.11
CA ILE A 197 9.39 12.62 15.56
C ILE A 197 9.47 11.23 16.23
N PRO A 198 9.73 11.13 17.55
CA PRO A 198 10.05 9.87 18.20
C PRO A 198 9.01 8.75 18.10
N TRP A 199 7.71 9.04 17.92
CA TRP A 199 6.73 7.97 17.70
C TRP A 199 6.67 7.51 16.25
N GLN A 200 6.99 8.38 15.28
CA GLN A 200 6.99 8.03 13.86
C GLN A 200 8.20 7.16 13.55
N ASN A 201 9.39 7.56 14.03
CA ASN A 201 10.63 6.84 13.76
C ASN A 201 10.64 5.39 14.26
N GLN A 202 9.67 4.99 15.11
CA GLN A 202 9.47 3.60 15.51
C GLN A 202 9.13 2.68 14.33
N TRP A 203 8.59 3.26 13.26
CA TRP A 203 8.09 2.57 12.07
C TRP A 203 8.97 2.76 10.84
N TYR A 204 10.06 3.53 10.90
CA TYR A 204 10.97 3.72 9.76
C TYR A 204 12.30 3.01 10.00
N CYS A 205 12.84 2.40 8.95
CA CYS A 205 14.15 1.76 9.03
C CYS A 205 15.24 2.83 9.17
N PRO A 206 16.06 2.82 10.24
CA PRO A 206 17.15 3.78 10.40
C PRO A 206 18.13 3.69 9.22
N GLY A 207 18.43 4.84 8.59
CA GLY A 207 19.29 4.88 7.39
C GLY A 207 18.65 4.27 6.14
N GLY A 208 17.35 3.93 6.16
CA GLY A 208 16.66 3.28 5.03
C GLY A 208 16.64 4.07 3.73
N LEU A 209 16.94 5.37 3.79
CA LEU A 209 17.00 6.29 2.65
C LEU A 209 18.40 6.90 2.45
N GLU A 210 19.41 6.43 3.18
CA GLU A 210 20.71 7.06 3.23
C GLU A 210 21.42 7.09 1.87
N SER A 211 21.84 8.29 1.46
CA SER A 211 22.63 8.52 0.24
C SER A 211 22.01 7.95 -1.04
N ILE A 212 20.68 7.85 -1.12
CA ILE A 212 19.99 7.51 -2.37
C ILE A 212 20.19 8.65 -3.36
N PRO A 213 20.65 8.38 -4.60
CA PRO A 213 20.85 9.43 -5.60
C PRO A 213 19.53 10.16 -5.93
N GLN A 214 19.54 11.48 -5.93
CA GLN A 214 18.31 12.28 -6.12
C GLN A 214 17.66 12.04 -7.49
N ASP A 215 18.44 11.73 -8.52
CA ASP A 215 17.93 11.40 -9.86
C ASP A 215 17.18 10.05 -9.93
N ARG A 216 17.24 9.25 -8.86
CA ARG A 216 16.46 8.03 -8.65
C ARG A 216 15.09 8.27 -8.00
N VAL A 217 14.80 9.49 -7.55
CA VAL A 217 13.55 9.81 -6.85
C VAL A 217 12.74 10.80 -7.67
N VAL A 218 11.48 10.46 -7.93
CA VAL A 218 10.49 11.32 -8.57
C VAL A 218 9.47 11.71 -7.51
N LEU A 219 9.57 12.96 -7.06
CA LEU A 219 8.67 13.54 -6.07
C LEU A 219 7.37 13.99 -6.75
N LEU A 220 6.25 13.55 -6.20
CA LEU A 220 4.91 13.87 -6.66
C LEU A 220 4.24 14.82 -5.67
N ASP A 221 3.65 15.91 -6.18
CA ASP A 221 2.90 16.87 -5.37
C ASP A 221 1.38 16.59 -5.39
N ASP A 222 0.93 15.84 -6.40
CA ASP A 222 -0.47 15.57 -6.68
C ASP A 222 -0.71 14.11 -7.04
N SER A 223 -1.98 13.73 -7.08
CA SER A 223 -2.39 12.46 -7.69
C SER A 223 -2.03 12.47 -9.19
N VAL A 224 -1.53 11.35 -9.73
CA VAL A 224 -1.13 11.24 -11.14
C VAL A 224 -1.61 9.94 -11.80
N PHE A 225 -2.03 10.03 -13.06
CA PHE A 225 -2.11 8.89 -13.97
C PHE A 225 -0.71 8.55 -14.50
N LEU A 226 -0.42 7.26 -14.62
CA LEU A 226 0.82 6.77 -15.25
C LEU A 226 0.54 6.31 -16.68
N GLY A 227 1.38 6.69 -17.63
CA GLY A 227 1.34 6.21 -19.01
C GLY A 227 -0.01 6.43 -19.69
N ASP A 228 -0.64 5.35 -20.16
CA ASP A 228 -1.97 5.34 -20.78
C ASP A 228 -3.14 5.58 -19.80
N GLY A 229 -2.83 5.69 -18.49
CA GLY A 229 -3.77 5.94 -17.41
C GLY A 229 -4.51 4.70 -16.93
N SER A 230 -4.05 3.50 -17.31
CA SER A 230 -4.48 2.23 -16.69
C SER A 230 -4.05 2.09 -15.23
N VAL A 231 -3.07 2.89 -14.79
CA VAL A 231 -2.59 2.97 -13.40
C VAL A 231 -2.64 4.42 -12.93
N ALA A 232 -3.00 4.62 -11.66
CA ALA A 232 -2.92 5.93 -10.99
C ALA A 232 -2.26 5.80 -9.61
N LEU A 233 -1.49 6.82 -9.23
CA LEU A 233 -1.07 7.05 -7.85
C LEU A 233 -1.98 8.14 -7.28
N MET A 234 -2.90 7.76 -6.40
CA MET A 234 -3.94 8.60 -5.85
C MET A 234 -3.55 9.03 -4.44
N ARG A 235 -3.34 10.33 -4.22
CA ARG A 235 -2.98 10.88 -2.90
C ARG A 235 -4.10 10.61 -1.90
N THR A 236 -3.75 9.95 -0.80
CA THR A 236 -4.66 9.45 0.24
C THR A 236 -3.99 9.53 1.61
N LYS A 237 -3.47 10.71 1.93
CA LYS A 237 -2.81 11.01 3.22
C LYS A 237 -3.67 10.61 4.41
N GLY A 238 -3.04 10.22 5.51
CA GLY A 238 -3.76 9.75 6.69
C GLY A 238 -2.91 8.90 7.60
N HIS A 239 -2.68 7.65 7.18
CA HIS A 239 -1.79 6.72 7.87
C HIS A 239 -0.37 7.29 8.00
N THR A 240 0.13 7.88 6.91
CA THR A 240 1.29 8.78 6.90
C THR A 240 0.95 10.12 6.23
N GLU A 241 1.80 11.13 6.41
CA GLU A 241 1.65 12.46 5.81
C GLU A 241 1.55 12.40 4.28
N GLY A 242 2.32 11.51 3.65
CA GLY A 242 2.39 11.37 2.19
C GLY A 242 1.82 10.07 1.64
N ASN A 243 0.97 9.37 2.38
CA ASN A 243 0.36 8.13 1.88
C ASN A 243 -0.34 8.36 0.53
N HIS A 244 -0.10 7.47 -0.44
CA HIS A 244 -0.87 7.38 -1.67
C HIS A 244 -1.36 5.95 -1.92
N SER A 245 -2.54 5.81 -2.51
CA SER A 245 -3.06 4.52 -2.93
C SER A 245 -2.70 4.27 -4.39
N ILE A 246 -2.46 3.01 -4.73
CA ILE A 246 -2.21 2.61 -6.11
C ILE A 246 -3.50 2.07 -6.68
N VAL A 247 -3.98 2.68 -7.78
CA VAL A 247 -5.19 2.24 -8.48
C VAL A 247 -4.79 1.58 -9.78
N ALA A 248 -5.28 0.37 -10.05
CA ALA A 248 -5.05 -0.37 -11.29
C ALA A 248 -6.38 -0.75 -11.93
N HIS A 249 -6.55 -0.42 -13.22
CA HIS A 249 -7.71 -0.85 -13.99
C HIS A 249 -7.47 -2.27 -14.52
N THR A 250 -8.24 -3.23 -14.03
CA THR A 250 -8.16 -4.66 -14.36
C THR A 250 -9.46 -5.16 -14.98
N GLU A 251 -9.48 -6.42 -15.40
CA GLU A 251 -10.69 -7.13 -15.86
C GLU A 251 -11.80 -7.15 -14.78
N GLN A 252 -11.43 -7.03 -13.51
CA GLN A 252 -12.33 -6.99 -12.36
C GLN A 252 -12.69 -5.56 -11.92
N GLY A 253 -12.46 -4.57 -12.77
CA GLY A 253 -12.64 -3.14 -12.44
C GLY A 253 -11.40 -2.54 -11.80
N LEU A 254 -11.59 -1.54 -10.94
CA LEU A 254 -10.47 -0.84 -10.30
C LEU A 254 -10.08 -1.57 -9.01
N LEU A 255 -8.84 -2.04 -8.94
CA LEU A 255 -8.21 -2.48 -7.70
C LEU A 255 -7.46 -1.33 -7.07
N VAL A 256 -7.68 -1.12 -5.78
CA VAL A 256 -7.00 -0.06 -5.01
C VAL A 256 -6.14 -0.70 -3.92
N THR A 257 -4.85 -0.41 -3.91
CA THR A 257 -3.87 -0.90 -2.93
C THR A 257 -3.47 0.22 -1.98
N SER A 258 -3.54 -0.06 -0.68
CA SER A 258 -3.23 0.87 0.42
C SER A 258 -3.05 0.12 1.74
N GLU A 259 -2.36 0.72 2.72
CA GLU A 259 -2.30 0.30 4.12
C GLU A 259 -3.09 1.23 5.07
N ASN A 260 -3.86 2.19 4.54
CA ASN A 260 -4.76 3.00 5.36
C ASN A 260 -5.74 2.12 6.16
N GLY A 261 -6.16 0.99 5.59
CA GLY A 261 -6.80 -0.12 6.28
C GLY A 261 -6.14 -1.46 5.94
N VAL A 262 -6.03 -2.36 6.92
CA VAL A 262 -5.31 -3.64 6.76
C VAL A 262 -6.18 -4.79 6.25
N SER A 263 -7.49 -4.60 6.05
CA SER A 263 -8.40 -5.68 5.61
C SER A 263 -9.68 -5.16 4.99
N LEU A 264 -10.40 -6.01 4.25
CA LEU A 264 -11.74 -5.63 3.78
C LEU A 264 -12.71 -5.43 4.95
N ASP A 265 -12.54 -6.14 6.07
CA ASP A 265 -13.25 -5.89 7.32
C ASP A 265 -13.05 -4.45 7.84
N ALA A 266 -11.86 -3.85 7.64
CA ALA A 266 -11.61 -2.47 8.00
C ALA A 266 -12.30 -1.46 7.05
N TYR A 267 -12.50 -1.81 5.78
CA TYR A 267 -13.21 -0.96 4.81
C TYR A 267 -14.75 -1.10 4.87
N GLU A 268 -15.24 -2.26 5.29
CA GLU A 268 -16.68 -2.56 5.43
C GLU A 268 -16.99 -3.24 6.79
N PRO A 269 -16.75 -2.55 7.91
CA PRO A 269 -16.81 -3.15 9.25
C PRO A 269 -18.21 -3.64 9.64
N LYS A 270 -19.27 -3.09 9.05
CA LYS A 270 -20.66 -3.53 9.25
C LYS A 270 -20.91 -5.00 8.90
N TYR A 271 -20.11 -5.61 8.02
CA TYR A 271 -20.23 -7.00 7.63
C TYR A 271 -19.20 -7.92 8.32
N SER A 272 -18.36 -7.35 9.18
CA SER A 272 -17.24 -8.05 9.79
C SER A 272 -17.67 -9.08 10.85
N LYS A 273 -17.03 -10.24 10.81
CA LYS A 273 -17.01 -11.28 11.84
C LYS A 273 -15.79 -11.19 12.76
N ILE A 274 -14.85 -10.28 12.48
CA ILE A 274 -13.75 -9.99 13.39
C ILE A 274 -14.34 -9.40 14.67
N ALA A 275 -13.89 -9.89 15.82
CA ALA A 275 -14.47 -9.55 17.09
C ALA A 275 -14.48 -8.01 17.31
N GLY A 276 -15.67 -7.45 17.50
CA GLY A 276 -15.89 -6.04 17.84
C GLY A 276 -16.13 -5.09 16.66
N LEU A 277 -15.69 -5.40 15.44
CA LEU A 277 -15.75 -4.44 14.31
C LEU A 277 -17.17 -4.05 13.92
N ALA A 278 -18.07 -5.03 13.72
CA ALA A 278 -19.47 -4.76 13.38
C ALA A 278 -20.20 -4.02 14.51
N ASP A 279 -19.88 -4.32 15.77
CA ASP A 279 -20.47 -3.64 16.92
C ASP A 279 -19.94 -2.21 17.09
N PHE A 280 -18.67 -1.98 16.77
CA PHE A 280 -18.09 -0.64 16.71
C PHE A 280 -18.77 0.20 15.63
N ALA A 281 -18.90 -0.31 14.40
CA ALA A 281 -19.57 0.37 13.31
C ALA A 281 -21.03 0.69 13.64
N ARG A 282 -21.78 -0.26 14.23
CA ARG A 282 -23.18 -0.06 14.62
C ARG A 282 -23.36 1.01 15.70
N ARG A 283 -22.46 1.06 16.69
CA ARG A 283 -22.53 2.03 17.80
C ARG A 283 -22.12 3.44 17.40
N THR A 284 -21.15 3.56 16.50
CA THR A 284 -20.52 4.85 16.14
C THR A 284 -21.04 5.43 14.84
N GLY A 285 -21.65 4.62 13.97
CA GLY A 285 -21.95 4.99 12.60
C GLY A 285 -20.72 5.03 11.68
N SER A 286 -19.55 4.59 12.16
CA SER A 286 -18.30 4.61 11.38
C SER A 286 -18.38 3.73 10.14
N GLU A 287 -18.02 4.28 8.97
CA GLU A 287 -18.02 3.56 7.70
C GLU A 287 -16.78 2.68 7.49
N ILE A 288 -15.72 2.95 8.27
CA ILE A 288 -14.41 2.31 8.17
C ILE A 288 -13.79 2.10 9.57
N VAL A 289 -12.69 1.37 9.65
CA VAL A 289 -11.81 1.25 10.83
C VAL A 289 -10.38 1.48 10.38
N ILE A 290 -9.70 2.49 10.93
CA ILE A 290 -8.35 2.88 10.48
C ILE A 290 -7.24 1.99 11.06
N ASN A 291 -6.14 1.87 10.31
CA ASN A 291 -4.85 1.35 10.79
C ASN A 291 -4.10 2.41 11.62
N GLY A 292 -3.99 2.22 12.94
CA GLY A 292 -3.66 3.26 13.91
C GLY A 292 -2.33 3.11 14.67
N ASN A 293 -1.25 2.69 14.03
CA ASN A 293 0.07 2.61 14.65
C ASN A 293 0.79 3.95 14.83
N THR A 294 0.68 4.89 13.88
CA THR A 294 1.30 6.23 13.93
C THR A 294 0.30 7.34 14.15
N LEU A 295 -0.92 7.20 13.62
CA LEU A 295 -2.03 8.15 13.77
C LEU A 295 -1.67 9.59 13.38
N GLU A 296 -0.89 9.77 12.33
CA GLU A 296 -0.39 11.08 11.91
C GLU A 296 -1.54 12.03 11.55
N TYR A 297 -2.52 11.55 10.78
CA TYR A 297 -3.72 12.30 10.43
C TYR A 297 -4.99 11.44 10.46
N GLY A 298 -5.44 11.01 11.65
CA GLY A 298 -6.56 10.06 11.79
C GLY A 298 -7.88 10.47 11.09
N VAL A 299 -8.21 11.76 11.05
CA VAL A 299 -9.40 12.25 10.32
C VAL A 299 -9.20 12.18 8.80
N ASP A 300 -8.02 12.56 8.31
CA ASP A 300 -7.70 12.42 6.89
C ASP A 300 -7.62 10.96 6.48
N GLN A 301 -7.13 10.07 7.34
CA GLN A 301 -7.12 8.64 7.11
C GLN A 301 -8.53 8.09 6.93
N TYR A 302 -9.48 8.51 7.77
CA TYR A 302 -10.89 8.16 7.60
C TYR A 302 -11.41 8.60 6.23
N ILE A 303 -11.19 9.86 5.86
CA ILE A 303 -11.63 10.42 4.58
C ILE A 303 -10.96 9.69 3.40
N SER A 304 -9.67 9.39 3.51
CA SER A 304 -8.89 8.63 2.52
C SER A 304 -9.42 7.21 2.35
N MET A 305 -9.78 6.51 3.42
CA MET A 305 -10.37 5.18 3.30
C MET A 305 -11.75 5.21 2.64
N VAL A 306 -12.55 6.25 2.85
CA VAL A 306 -13.81 6.46 2.10
C VAL A 306 -13.52 6.73 0.62
N GLN A 307 -12.52 7.58 0.32
CA GLN A 307 -12.06 7.84 -1.05
C GLN A 307 -11.68 6.54 -1.76
N GLU A 308 -10.81 5.75 -1.13
CA GLU A 308 -10.29 4.47 -1.63
C GLU A 308 -11.42 3.49 -1.95
N LYS A 309 -12.33 3.24 -1.00
CA LYS A 309 -13.40 2.27 -1.24
C LYS A 309 -14.41 2.74 -2.29
N CYS A 310 -14.67 4.05 -2.39
CA CYS A 310 -15.51 4.61 -3.43
C CYS A 310 -14.87 4.50 -4.82
N VAL A 311 -13.55 4.69 -4.93
CA VAL A 311 -12.80 4.49 -6.18
C VAL A 311 -12.76 3.01 -6.56
N ALA A 312 -12.48 2.12 -5.61
CA ALA A 312 -12.45 0.68 -5.82
C ALA A 312 -13.81 0.18 -6.36
N GLY A 313 -14.90 0.66 -5.77
CA GLY A 313 -16.25 0.17 -6.04
C GLY A 313 -16.48 -1.23 -5.45
N PRO A 314 -17.60 -1.89 -5.80
CA PRO A 314 -17.93 -3.21 -5.27
C PRO A 314 -16.96 -4.27 -5.77
N ASN A 315 -16.65 -5.24 -4.90
CA ASN A 315 -15.87 -6.42 -5.23
C ASN A 315 -16.71 -7.35 -6.13
N PRO A 316 -16.16 -7.89 -7.23
CA PRO A 316 -16.90 -8.73 -8.17
C PRO A 316 -17.33 -10.10 -7.61
N LEU A 317 -16.69 -10.59 -6.54
CA LEU A 317 -17.06 -11.86 -5.92
C LEU A 317 -18.18 -11.71 -4.89
N ASP A 318 -18.28 -10.54 -4.25
CA ASP A 318 -19.31 -10.21 -3.25
C ASP A 318 -19.42 -8.69 -3.10
N GLU A 319 -20.49 -8.12 -3.66
CA GLU A 319 -20.71 -6.67 -3.74
C GLU A 319 -20.82 -5.96 -2.39
N ARG A 320 -20.94 -6.72 -1.28
CA ARG A 320 -20.89 -6.16 0.08
C ARG A 320 -19.51 -5.61 0.44
N TRP A 321 -18.47 -6.09 -0.23
CA TRP A 321 -17.09 -5.70 0.02
C TRP A 321 -16.59 -4.75 -1.07
N SER A 322 -15.62 -3.91 -0.75
CA SER A 322 -14.95 -3.05 -1.72
C SER A 322 -13.86 -3.82 -2.47
N ASN A 323 -13.57 -3.42 -3.70
CA ASN A 323 -12.51 -4.02 -4.54
C ASN A 323 -11.10 -3.54 -4.14
N MET A 324 -10.83 -3.52 -2.83
CA MET A 324 -9.52 -3.16 -2.29
C MET A 324 -8.58 -4.35 -2.34
N ALA A 325 -7.28 -4.09 -2.44
CA ALA A 325 -6.20 -5.06 -2.34
C ALA A 325 -5.13 -4.54 -1.36
N PRO A 326 -5.33 -4.70 -0.05
CA PRO A 326 -4.41 -4.18 0.96
C PRO A 326 -2.96 -4.61 0.71
N SER A 327 -2.02 -3.68 0.84
CA SER A 327 -0.58 -3.95 0.68
C SER A 327 -0.04 -4.87 1.77
N SER A 328 -0.57 -4.70 2.99
CA SER A 328 -0.37 -5.54 4.16
C SER A 328 -1.73 -6.10 4.61
N GLU A 329 -2.16 -7.20 3.99
CA GLU A 329 -3.47 -7.82 4.21
C GLU A 329 -3.50 -8.60 5.53
N SER A 330 -4.45 -8.33 6.41
CA SER A 330 -4.62 -9.08 7.64
C SER A 330 -5.03 -10.52 7.36
N ASP A 331 -4.58 -11.44 8.21
CA ASP A 331 -4.91 -12.85 8.16
C ASP A 331 -5.15 -13.41 9.57
N GLY A 332 -5.94 -14.47 9.60
CA GLY A 332 -6.15 -15.29 10.78
C GLY A 332 -4.91 -16.12 11.09
N HIS A 333 -4.71 -16.39 12.37
CA HIS A 333 -3.77 -17.41 12.82
C HIS A 333 -4.41 -18.19 13.97
N TRP A 334 -4.20 -19.50 14.02
CA TRP A 334 -4.85 -20.35 15.02
C TRP A 334 -4.45 -20.01 16.47
N LEU A 335 -3.26 -19.42 16.67
CA LEU A 335 -2.82 -18.88 17.97
C LEU A 335 -3.43 -17.52 18.33
N LEU A 336 -4.11 -16.86 17.38
CA LEU A 336 -4.62 -15.48 17.49
C LEU A 336 -6.15 -15.52 17.30
N PRO A 337 -6.91 -15.98 18.31
CA PRO A 337 -8.35 -16.15 18.16
C PRO A 337 -9.05 -14.81 17.89
N GLY A 338 -10.10 -14.88 17.06
CA GLY A 338 -10.96 -13.75 16.71
C GLY A 338 -10.38 -12.74 15.72
N THR A 339 -9.21 -13.02 15.13
CA THR A 339 -8.57 -12.15 14.13
C THR A 339 -8.79 -12.59 12.68
N THR A 340 -9.41 -13.75 12.44
CA THR A 340 -9.65 -14.27 11.10
C THR A 340 -10.53 -13.32 10.29
N PRO A 341 -10.05 -12.80 9.14
CA PRO A 341 -10.85 -11.92 8.29
C PRO A 341 -12.11 -12.60 7.79
N THR A 342 -13.16 -11.82 7.58
CA THR A 342 -14.42 -12.32 7.01
C THR A 342 -14.27 -12.58 5.52
N PHE A 343 -13.54 -11.70 4.85
CA PHE A 343 -13.25 -11.79 3.43
C PHE A 343 -11.77 -11.51 3.19
N ARG A 344 -11.14 -12.37 2.40
CA ARG A 344 -9.74 -12.24 2.00
C ARG A 344 -9.63 -12.08 0.49
N VAL A 345 -8.74 -11.19 0.08
CA VAL A 345 -8.37 -10.93 -1.31
C VAL A 345 -7.43 -12.04 -1.81
N GLY A 346 -6.37 -12.34 -1.07
CA GLY A 346 -5.41 -13.37 -1.46
C GLY A 346 -4.49 -12.98 -2.63
N ASN A 347 -4.05 -13.98 -3.40
CA ASN A 347 -3.19 -13.75 -4.57
C ASN A 347 -4.06 -13.38 -5.78
N LEU A 348 -3.58 -12.40 -6.55
CA LEU A 348 -4.28 -11.84 -7.70
C LEU A 348 -3.41 -11.96 -8.95
N GLU A 349 -4.01 -12.23 -10.09
CA GLU A 349 -3.33 -12.27 -11.40
C GLU A 349 -4.31 -11.87 -12.51
N PHE A 350 -3.93 -10.89 -13.33
CA PHE A 350 -4.71 -10.40 -14.46
C PHE A 350 -3.80 -10.08 -15.65
N GLY A 351 -4.34 -10.22 -16.86
CA GLY A 351 -3.61 -9.96 -18.10
C GLY A 351 -2.47 -10.96 -18.35
N HIS A 352 -1.47 -10.54 -19.13
CA HIS A 352 -0.36 -11.39 -19.54
C HIS A 352 0.97 -10.64 -19.41
N PHE A 353 1.90 -11.25 -18.69
CA PHE A 353 3.25 -10.72 -18.55
C PHE A 353 3.95 -10.64 -19.91
N GLN A 354 4.61 -9.50 -20.16
CA GLN A 354 5.38 -9.24 -21.37
C GLN A 354 6.83 -8.96 -21.00
N THR A 355 7.75 -9.66 -21.65
CA THR A 355 9.17 -9.36 -21.53
C THR A 355 9.48 -8.04 -22.24
N HIS A 356 10.34 -7.22 -21.62
CA HIS A 356 10.84 -6.03 -22.31
C HIS A 356 11.66 -6.47 -23.53
N SER A 357 11.48 -5.78 -24.65
CA SER A 357 12.44 -5.83 -25.76
C SER A 357 13.82 -5.49 -25.20
N ALA A 358 14.89 -6.13 -25.70
CA ALA A 358 16.24 -5.83 -25.23
C ALA A 358 16.49 -4.31 -25.25
N ARG A 359 16.75 -3.72 -24.08
CA ARG A 359 17.13 -2.31 -23.96
C ARG A 359 18.52 -2.19 -24.60
N SER A 360 18.60 -1.50 -25.73
CA SER A 360 19.84 -1.29 -26.51
C SER A 360 20.85 -0.43 -25.76
#